data_AF-A0A645CD13-F1
#
_entry.id   AF-A0A645CD13-F1
#
_cell.length_a   1.000
_cell.length_b   1.000
_cell.length_c   1.000
_cell.angle_alpha   90.00
_cell.angle_beta   90.00
_cell.angle_gamma   90.00
#
_symmetry.space_group_name_H-M   'P 1'
#
loop_
_entity.id
_entity.type
_entity.pdbx_description
1 polymer ?
#
loop_
_entity_poly.entity_id
_entity_poly.type
_entity_poly.pdbx_seq_one_letter_code
_entity_poly.pdbx_strand_id
1 'polypeptide(L)'
;MIKNNILAEFEIRIEELVNTRPLIDLQERFKLIEEINEEFFRLTEQNLPQFLLSQLSDWVLLEVLNDRDVDKVSNNEFAILSQRQLRRRDKRENSVGGEVMDYLNMKYVKKEDSLAKKVKKDIAY
;
A
#
# COMPACT_ATOMS: atom_id res chain seq x y z
N MET A 1 3.75 32.01 17.97
CA MET A 1 3.03 32.23 16.69
C MET A 1 3.91 31.95 15.47
N ILE A 2 5.18 32.36 15.43
CA ILE A 2 6.08 32.15 14.27
C ILE A 2 6.23 30.66 13.88
N LYS A 3 6.40 29.75 14.86
CA LYS A 3 6.59 28.31 14.62
C LYS A 3 5.42 27.64 13.87
N ASN A 4 4.18 28.06 14.15
CA ASN A 4 3.00 27.49 13.49
C ASN A 4 2.89 27.96 12.04
N ASN A 5 3.41 29.15 11.72
CA ASN A 5 3.39 29.67 10.35
C ASN A 5 4.40 28.94 9.46
N ILE A 6 5.60 28.68 9.99
CA ILE A 6 6.63 27.89 9.28
C ILE A 6 6.12 26.48 9.00
N LEU A 7 5.51 25.81 10.00
CA LEU A 7 4.95 24.48 9.80
C LEU A 7 3.90 24.43 8.68
N ALA A 8 2.98 25.40 8.64
CA ALA A 8 1.96 25.50 7.61
C ALA A 8 2.55 25.76 6.21
N GLU A 9 3.60 26.58 6.10
CA GLU A 9 4.31 26.80 4.84
C GLU A 9 4.93 25.51 4.30
N PHE A 10 5.56 24.72 5.17
CA PHE A 10 6.12 23.42 4.78
C PHE A 10 5.04 22.38 4.47
N GLU A 11 3.90 22.39 5.17
CA GLU A 11 2.73 21.56 4.82
C GLU A 11 2.27 21.82 3.38
N ILE A 12 2.04 23.09 3.03
CA ILE A 12 1.60 23.48 1.68
C ILE A 12 2.65 23.09 0.63
N ARG A 13 3.92 23.42 0.88
CA ARG A 13 5.01 23.12 -0.05
C ARG A 13 5.18 21.62 -0.29
N ILE A 14 5.07 20.80 0.75
CA ILE A 14 5.15 19.34 0.63
C ILE A 14 3.93 18.80 -0.12
N GLU A 15 2.72 19.32 0.15
CA GLU A 15 1.52 18.93 -0.56
C GLU A 15 1.61 19.23 -2.07
N GLU A 16 2.11 20.41 -2.43
CA GLU A 16 2.36 20.80 -3.82
C GLU A 16 3.40 19.86 -4.48
N LEU A 17 4.50 19.58 -3.78
CA LEU A 17 5.55 18.69 -4.26
C LEU A 17 5.03 17.27 -4.54
N VAL A 18 4.26 16.70 -3.61
CA VAL A 18 3.70 15.35 -3.71
C VAL A 18 2.75 15.23 -4.90
N ASN A 19 1.97 16.28 -5.16
CA ASN A 19 0.99 16.35 -6.24
C ASN A 19 1.59 16.71 -7.61
N THR A 20 2.81 17.23 -7.64
CA THR A 20 3.48 17.62 -8.90
C THR A 20 3.73 16.40 -9.80
N ARG A 21 3.45 16.57 -11.10
CA ARG A 21 3.68 15.59 -12.16
C ARG A 21 4.30 16.28 -13.38
N PRO A 22 5.23 15.63 -14.13
CA PRO A 22 5.71 14.25 -13.99
C PRO A 22 6.56 14.01 -12.74
N LEU A 23 6.69 12.74 -12.33
CA LEU A 23 7.59 12.36 -11.25
C LEU A 23 9.03 12.56 -11.70
N ILE A 24 9.80 13.25 -10.86
CA ILE A 24 11.25 13.39 -11.02
C ILE A 24 11.97 12.09 -10.66
N ASP A 25 13.25 12.02 -11.01
CA ASP A 25 14.08 10.84 -10.75
C ASP A 25 14.16 10.54 -9.24
N LEU A 26 14.34 9.26 -8.90
CA LEU A 26 14.41 8.81 -7.52
C LEU A 26 15.53 9.50 -6.74
N GLN A 27 16.71 9.71 -7.34
CA GLN A 27 17.82 10.38 -6.65
C GLN A 27 17.53 11.85 -6.39
N GLU A 28 16.83 12.51 -7.32
CA GLU A 28 16.42 13.91 -7.17
C GLU A 28 15.39 14.08 -6.05
N ARG A 29 14.47 13.10 -5.89
CA ARG A 29 13.53 13.08 -4.77
C ARG A 29 14.24 13.04 -3.42
N PHE A 30 15.25 12.18 -3.28
CA PHE A 30 16.03 12.08 -2.04
C PHE A 30 16.76 13.39 -1.72
N LYS A 31 17.40 14.02 -2.73
CA LYS A 31 18.06 15.32 -2.55
C LYS A 31 17.09 16.39 -2.07
N LEU A 32 15.91 16.49 -2.68
CA LEU A 32 14.88 17.45 -2.27
C LEU A 32 14.39 17.22 -0.84
N ILE A 33 14.28 15.97 -0.41
CA ILE A 33 13.89 15.64 0.97
C ILE A 33 14.96 16.08 1.96
N GLU A 34 16.24 15.83 1.64
CA GLU A 34 17.35 16.29 2.46
C GLU A 34 17.37 17.82 2.54
N GLU A 35 17.20 18.51 1.42
CA GLU A 35 17.12 19.98 1.36
C GLU A 35 15.97 20.53 2.21
N ILE A 36 14.75 19.97 2.08
CA ILE A 36 13.58 20.38 2.86
C ILE A 36 13.80 20.15 4.35
N ASN A 37 14.39 19.00 4.74
CA ASN A 37 14.64 18.68 6.13
C ASN A 37 15.72 19.60 6.74
N GLU A 38 16.79 19.87 5.99
CA GLU A 38 17.82 20.82 6.41
C GLU A 38 17.27 22.25 6.55
N GLU A 39 16.47 22.71 5.59
CA GLU A 39 15.87 24.05 5.62
C GLU A 39 14.93 24.21 6.83
N PHE A 40 14.08 23.21 7.09
CA PHE A 40 13.21 23.20 8.26
C PHE A 40 14.01 23.19 9.57
N PHE A 41 15.07 22.38 9.64
CA PHE A 41 15.96 22.32 10.81
C PHE A 41 16.66 23.66 11.05
N ARG A 42 17.15 24.33 10.00
CA ARG A 42 17.78 25.67 10.12
C ARG A 42 16.82 26.72 10.67
N LEU A 43 15.52 26.63 10.34
CA LEU A 43 14.52 27.60 10.77
C LEU A 43 13.94 27.32 12.16
N THR A 44 13.86 26.05 12.55
CA THR A 44 13.12 25.63 13.76
C THR A 44 13.98 24.98 14.83
N GLU A 45 15.22 24.59 14.49
CA GLU A 45 16.13 23.74 15.27
C GLU A 45 15.52 22.38 15.66
N GLN A 46 14.49 21.95 14.92
CA GLN A 46 13.76 20.72 15.15
C GLN A 46 13.69 19.91 13.85
N ASN A 47 13.55 18.59 14.01
CA ASN A 47 13.32 17.70 12.88
C ASN A 47 11.92 17.92 12.31
N LEU A 48 11.77 17.62 11.02
CA LEU A 48 10.49 17.64 10.34
C LEU A 48 9.48 16.74 11.11
N PRO A 49 8.24 17.21 11.34
CA PRO A 49 7.21 16.39 11.96
C PRO A 49 7.00 15.04 11.26
N GLN A 50 6.72 14.00 12.05
CA GLN A 50 6.59 12.63 11.56
C GLN A 50 5.55 12.48 10.43
N PHE A 51 4.44 13.22 10.49
CA PHE A 51 3.39 13.12 9.47
C PHE A 51 3.86 13.66 8.11
N LEU A 52 4.65 14.74 8.08
CA LEU A 52 5.25 15.27 6.86
C LEU A 52 6.32 14.33 6.29
N LEU A 53 7.15 13.74 7.17
CA LEU A 53 8.11 12.72 6.75
C LEU A 53 7.42 11.50 6.14
N SER A 54 6.26 11.10 6.68
CA SER A 54 5.45 10.02 6.11
C SER A 54 5.00 10.37 4.70
N GLN A 55 4.51 11.59 4.45
CA GLN A 55 4.10 12.03 3.12
C GLN A 55 5.26 12.04 2.11
N LEU A 56 6.44 12.51 2.53
CA LEU A 56 7.64 12.49 1.70
C LEU A 56 8.09 11.05 1.39
N SER A 57 7.98 10.14 2.37
CA SER A 57 8.29 8.71 2.15
C SER A 57 7.33 8.04 1.17
N ASP A 58 6.04 8.35 1.24
CA ASP A 58 5.04 7.83 0.31
C ASP A 58 5.27 8.36 -1.11
N TRP A 59 5.73 9.62 -1.23
CA TRP A 59 6.09 10.22 -2.52
C TRP A 59 7.33 9.58 -3.15
N VAL A 60 8.38 9.31 -2.36
CA VAL A 60 9.55 8.57 -2.83
C VAL A 60 9.16 7.18 -3.31
N LEU A 61 8.35 6.49 -2.52
CA LEU A 61 7.94 5.12 -2.80
C LEU A 61 6.76 5.03 -3.77
N LEU A 62 6.28 6.13 -4.33
CA LEU A 62 5.02 6.17 -5.08
C LEU A 62 4.97 5.18 -6.24
N GLU A 63 6.07 5.04 -6.99
CA GLU A 63 6.19 4.07 -8.08
C GLU A 63 6.10 2.64 -7.56
N VAL A 64 6.82 2.36 -6.47
CA VAL A 64 6.82 1.05 -5.81
C VAL A 64 5.44 0.76 -5.22
N LEU A 65 4.77 1.72 -4.61
CA LEU A 65 3.45 1.54 -3.99
C LEU A 65 2.33 1.39 -5.03
N ASN A 66 2.47 2.01 -6.20
CA ASN A 66 1.53 1.89 -7.31
C ASN A 66 1.78 0.67 -8.19
N ASP A 67 2.92 0.00 -8.06
CA ASP A 67 3.19 -1.27 -8.73
C ASP A 67 2.12 -2.31 -8.36
N ARG A 68 1.46 -2.84 -9.39
CA ARG A 68 0.36 -3.81 -9.28
C ARG A 68 0.77 -5.22 -9.68
N ASP A 69 2.07 -5.47 -9.89
CA ASP A 69 2.54 -6.80 -10.22
C ASP A 69 2.08 -7.82 -9.16
N VAL A 70 1.48 -8.90 -9.64
CA VAL A 70 0.92 -9.97 -8.81
C VAL A 70 2.04 -10.76 -8.16
N ASP A 71 3.17 -10.90 -8.86
CA ASP A 71 4.32 -11.69 -8.44
C ASP A 71 5.40 -10.86 -7.73
N LYS A 72 5.09 -9.62 -7.36
CA LYS A 72 6.01 -8.69 -6.70
C LYS A 72 6.74 -9.28 -5.48
N VAL A 73 6.04 -10.07 -4.68
CA VAL A 73 6.58 -10.73 -3.47
C VAL A 73 7.45 -11.93 -3.82
N SER A 74 7.17 -12.60 -4.94
CA SER A 74 7.94 -13.74 -5.42
C SER A 74 9.22 -13.29 -6.14
N ASN A 75 9.16 -12.14 -6.83
CA ASN A 75 10.23 -11.63 -7.67
C ASN A 75 11.24 -10.74 -6.90
N ASN A 76 10.82 -10.11 -5.81
CA ASN A 76 11.68 -9.21 -5.02
C ASN A 76 11.78 -9.66 -3.56
N GLU A 77 13.02 -9.83 -3.08
CA GLU A 77 13.31 -10.24 -1.70
C GLU A 77 12.72 -9.25 -0.66
N PHE A 78 12.72 -7.95 -0.98
CA PHE A 78 12.21 -6.87 -0.12
C PHE A 78 11.03 -6.14 -0.76
N ALA A 79 10.01 -6.88 -1.17
CA ALA A 79 8.81 -6.30 -1.76
C ALA A 79 8.05 -5.39 -0.78
N ILE A 80 7.95 -4.10 -1.10
CA ILE A 80 7.14 -3.14 -0.32
C ILE A 80 5.67 -3.22 -0.78
N LEU A 81 4.76 -3.53 0.14
CA LEU A 81 3.32 -3.58 -0.12
C LEU A 81 2.62 -2.36 0.48
N SER A 82 1.73 -1.74 -0.30
CA SER A 82 0.81 -0.75 0.24
C SER A 82 -0.20 -1.40 1.20
N GLN A 83 -0.74 -0.63 2.15
CA GLN A 83 -1.77 -1.08 3.09
C GLN A 83 -2.98 -1.70 2.39
N ARG A 84 -3.34 -1.18 1.21
CA ARG A 84 -4.44 -1.73 0.40
C ARG A 84 -4.10 -3.10 -0.19
N GLN A 85 -2.85 -3.31 -0.60
CA GLN A 85 -2.38 -4.60 -1.12
C GLN A 85 -2.35 -5.65 -0.02
N LEU A 86 -1.84 -5.30 1.17
CA LEU A 86 -1.88 -6.17 2.36
C LEU A 86 -3.31 -6.61 2.69
N ARG A 87 -4.25 -5.68 2.84
CA ARG A 87 -5.66 -6.02 3.11
C ARG A 87 -6.29 -6.94 2.08
N ARG A 88 -5.97 -6.76 0.79
CA ARG A 88 -6.48 -7.62 -0.29
C ARG A 88 -5.89 -9.03 -0.19
N ARG A 89 -4.61 -9.14 0.20
CA ARG A 89 -3.94 -10.40 0.41
C ARG A 89 -4.50 -11.14 1.61
N ASP A 90 -4.63 -10.48 2.75
CA ASP A 90 -5.24 -11.05 3.96
C ASP A 90 -6.65 -11.59 3.68
N LYS A 91 -7.45 -10.84 2.93
CA LYS A 91 -8.79 -11.28 2.53
C LYS A 91 -8.77 -12.55 1.68
N ARG A 92 -7.82 -12.66 0.74
CA ARG A 92 -7.66 -13.82 -0.13
C ARG A 92 -7.17 -15.04 0.65
N GLU A 93 -6.20 -14.86 1.54
CA GLU A 93 -5.66 -15.94 2.38
C GLU A 93 -6.76 -16.50 3.30
N ASN A 94 -7.56 -15.62 3.90
CA ASN A 94 -8.69 -16.03 4.74
C ASN A 94 -9.82 -16.73 3.94
N SER A 95 -10.12 -16.30 2.70
CA SER A 95 -11.14 -16.97 1.89
C SER A 95 -10.71 -18.38 1.46
N VAL A 96 -9.45 -18.54 1.05
CA VAL A 96 -8.91 -19.86 0.68
C VAL A 96 -8.91 -20.79 1.90
N GLY A 97 -8.53 -20.30 3.08
CA GLY A 97 -8.63 -21.06 4.32
C GLY A 97 -10.06 -21.58 4.60
N GLY A 98 -11.06 -20.71 4.42
CA GLY A 98 -12.47 -21.08 4.55
C GLY A 98 -12.91 -22.15 3.54
N GLU A 99 -12.62 -21.94 2.26
CA GLU A 99 -12.98 -22.90 1.19
C GLU A 99 -12.31 -24.26 1.37
N VAL A 100 -11.05 -24.29 1.82
CA VAL A 100 -10.34 -25.54 2.10
C VAL A 100 -10.97 -26.26 3.29
N MET A 101 -11.31 -25.55 4.37
CA MET A 101 -11.97 -26.15 5.53
C MET A 101 -13.37 -26.67 5.19
N ASP A 102 -14.12 -25.95 4.36
CA ASP A 102 -15.41 -26.39 3.85
C ASP A 102 -15.27 -27.66 2.99
N TYR A 103 -14.27 -27.70 2.09
CA TYR A 103 -13.96 -28.91 1.32
C TYR A 103 -13.60 -30.10 2.21
N LEU A 104 -12.73 -29.90 3.21
CA LEU A 104 -12.32 -30.94 4.14
C LEU A 104 -13.52 -31.46 4.95
N ASN A 105 -14.39 -30.57 5.44
CA ASN A 105 -15.60 -30.95 6.14
C ASN A 105 -16.57 -31.72 5.25
N MET A 106 -16.78 -31.27 4.01
CA MET A 106 -17.68 -31.93 3.08
C MET A 106 -17.17 -33.33 2.70
N LYS A 107 -15.86 -33.47 2.47
CA LYS A 107 -15.22 -34.72 2.08
C LYS A 107 -15.08 -35.73 3.21
N TYR A 108 -14.62 -35.31 4.39
CA TYR A 108 -14.23 -36.23 5.46
C TYR A 108 -15.29 -36.38 6.56
N VAL A 109 -16.02 -35.30 6.89
CA VAL A 109 -17.07 -35.33 7.92
C VAL A 109 -18.40 -35.75 7.32
N LYS A 110 -18.82 -35.10 6.23
CA LYS A 110 -20.10 -35.40 5.57
C LYS A 110 -20.01 -36.56 4.58
N LYS A 111 -18.80 -36.96 4.17
CA LYS A 111 -18.56 -38.02 3.15
C LYS A 111 -19.36 -37.79 1.87
N GLU A 112 -19.61 -36.53 1.53
CA GLU A 112 -20.26 -36.15 0.29
C GLU A 112 -19.17 -36.13 -0.79
N ASP A 113 -19.12 -37.22 -1.56
CA ASP A 113 -18.18 -37.32 -2.68
C ASP A 113 -18.54 -36.26 -3.73
N SER A 114 -17.54 -35.60 -4.30
CA SER A 114 -17.67 -34.38 -5.12
C SER A 114 -18.50 -34.55 -6.41
N LEU A 115 -18.96 -35.78 -6.69
CA LEU A 115 -19.88 -36.15 -7.76
C LEU A 115 -21.36 -35.79 -7.49
N ALA A 116 -21.72 -35.31 -6.29
CA ALA A 116 -23.12 -34.99 -5.95
C ALA A 116 -23.59 -33.59 -6.40
N LYS A 117 -22.71 -32.70 -6.88
CA LYS A 117 -23.14 -31.44 -7.51
C LYS A 117 -23.66 -31.70 -8.93
N LYS A 118 -24.85 -32.30 -9.04
CA LYS A 118 -25.65 -32.23 -10.26
C LYS A 118 -26.00 -30.75 -10.51
N VAL A 119 -25.38 -30.16 -11.53
CA VAL A 119 -25.82 -28.88 -12.10
C VAL A 119 -27.27 -29.08 -12.56
N LYS A 120 -28.25 -28.52 -11.83
CA LYS A 120 -29.60 -28.39 -12.36
C LYS A 120 -29.51 -27.41 -13.53
N LYS A 121 -29.58 -27.92 -14.76
CA LYS A 121 -29.90 -27.11 -15.92
C LYS A 121 -31.36 -26.68 -15.75
N ASP A 122 -31.60 -25.41 -15.50
CA ASP A 122 -32.93 -24.84 -15.63
C ASP A 122 -33.33 -24.93 -17.11
N ILE A 123 -34.30 -25.79 -17.40
CA ILE A 123 -34.95 -25.86 -18.71
C ILE A 123 -36.02 -24.78 -18.69
N ALA A 124 -35.76 -23.67 -19.39
CA ALA A 124 -36.78 -22.68 -19.69
C ALA A 124 -37.73 -23.25 -20.76
N TYR A 125 -39.03 -23.19 -20.48
CA TYR A 125 -40.13 -23.55 -21.39
C TYR A 125 -40.28 -22.56 -22.53
#